data_AF-A0A7C2DRC5-F1
#
_entry.id   AF-A0A7C2DRC5-F1
#
_cell.length_a   1.000
_cell.length_b   1.000
_cell.length_c   1.000
_cell.angle_alpha   90.00
_cell.angle_beta   90.00
_cell.angle_gamma   90.00
#
_symmetry.space_group_name_H-M   'P 1'
#
loop_
_entity.id
_entity.type
_entity.pdbx_description
1 polymer ?
#
loop_
_entity_poly.entity_id
_entity_poly.type
_entity_poly.pdbx_seq_one_letter_code
_entity_poly.pdbx_strand_id
1 'polypeptide(L)'
;MLELFDPGDFAKAAAEAGAGRAYLALKLRATGRGMRVFRARLVLTALGCTEPLHHPEVRVRVEGRPLVLRFEHDFGPAPEDPAARWLPEEYRRTIEAVRREAEEACERAGLEVRPGELRLW
;
A
#
# COMPACT_ATOMS: atom_id res chain seq x y z
N MET A 1 -10.97 8.34 -1.89
CA MET A 1 -9.94 7.31 -1.67
C MET A 1 -10.50 6.03 -2.26
N LEU A 2 -9.81 5.43 -3.23
CA LEU A 2 -10.17 4.12 -3.78
C LEU A 2 -9.39 3.06 -3.01
N GLU A 3 -10.09 2.05 -2.47
CA GLU A 3 -9.48 0.90 -1.80
C GLU A 3 -9.31 -0.21 -2.84
N LEU A 4 -8.07 -0.66 -3.04
CA LEU A 4 -7.72 -1.74 -3.97
C LEU A 4 -7.33 -2.98 -3.17
N PHE A 5 -7.61 -4.17 -3.70
CA PHE A 5 -7.49 -5.44 -2.96
C PHE A 5 -6.19 -6.20 -3.25
N ASP A 6 -5.44 -5.79 -4.27
CA ASP A 6 -4.23 -6.44 -4.73
C ASP A 6 -3.10 -5.40 -4.97
N PRO A 7 -1.83 -5.70 -4.63
CA PRO A 7 -0.71 -4.78 -4.89
C PRO A 7 -0.49 -4.47 -6.38
N GLY A 8 -0.77 -5.43 -7.27
CA GLY A 8 -0.71 -5.25 -8.72
C GLY A 8 -1.80 -4.33 -9.24
N ASP A 9 -3.04 -4.49 -8.76
CA ASP A 9 -4.14 -3.57 -9.07
C ASP A 9 -3.83 -2.15 -8.60
N PHE A 10 -3.23 -2.03 -7.40
CA PHE A 10 -2.73 -0.74 -6.89
C PHE A 10 -1.67 -0.13 -7.80
N ALA A 11 -0.63 -0.88 -8.15
CA ALA A 11 0.46 -0.39 -8.97
C ALA A 11 -0.03 0.07 -10.36
N LYS A 12 -0.92 -0.71 -10.97
CA LYS A 12 -1.56 -0.36 -12.24
C LYS A 12 -2.38 0.92 -12.13
N ALA A 13 -3.29 1.01 -11.16
CA ALA A 13 -4.11 2.20 -10.96
C ALA A 13 -3.26 3.46 -10.66
N ALA A 14 -2.15 3.30 -9.94
CA ALA A 14 -1.23 4.39 -9.65
C ALA A 14 -0.49 4.87 -10.91
N ALA A 15 0.00 3.96 -11.73
CA ALA A 15 0.61 4.30 -13.01
C ALA A 15 -0.40 4.96 -13.97
N GLU A 16 -1.62 4.43 -14.07
CA GLU A 16 -2.71 5.01 -14.88
C GLU A 16 -3.13 6.41 -14.39
N ALA A 17 -3.03 6.65 -13.08
CA ALA A 17 -3.24 7.98 -12.50
C ALA A 17 -2.01 8.90 -12.65
N GLY A 18 -0.98 8.51 -13.39
CA GLY A 18 0.23 9.32 -13.61
C GLY A 18 1.08 9.51 -12.35
N ALA A 19 0.94 8.65 -11.33
CA ALA A 19 1.84 8.67 -10.20
C ALA A 19 3.26 8.27 -10.64
N GLY A 20 4.28 9.02 -10.19
CA GLY A 20 5.68 8.61 -10.37
C GLY A 20 6.27 7.88 -9.16
N ARG A 21 5.56 7.88 -8.03
CA ARG A 21 6.04 7.36 -6.75
C ARG A 21 4.93 6.63 -6.01
N ALA A 22 5.31 5.54 -5.34
CA ALA A 22 4.52 4.86 -4.33
C ALA A 22 5.24 4.92 -2.99
N TYR A 23 4.50 5.10 -1.91
CA TYR A 23 5.02 5.12 -0.54
C TYR A 23 4.53 3.89 0.20
N LEU A 24 5.47 3.09 0.71
CA LEU A 24 5.23 1.83 1.40
C LEU A 24 5.55 1.98 2.89
N ALA A 25 4.62 1.55 3.76
CA ALA A 25 4.82 1.49 5.19
C ALA A 25 4.38 0.13 5.75
N LEU A 26 5.21 -0.46 6.61
CA LEU A 26 4.84 -1.58 7.47
C LEU A 26 4.55 -1.07 8.88
N LYS A 27 3.31 -1.24 9.33
CA LYS A 27 2.88 -0.88 10.69
C LYS A 27 2.81 -2.13 11.53
N LEU A 28 3.64 -2.21 12.56
CA LEU A 28 3.62 -3.29 13.54
C LEU A 28 3.09 -2.77 14.88
N ARG A 29 2.14 -3.48 15.46
CA ARG A 29 1.63 -3.22 16.81
C ARG A 29 1.70 -4.50 17.63
N ALA A 30 1.99 -4.37 18.91
CA ALA A 30 1.93 -5.47 19.86
C ALA A 30 1.00 -5.08 21.01
N THR A 31 0.15 -6.00 21.44
CA THR A 31 -0.76 -5.84 22.58
C THR A 31 -0.64 -7.04 23.52
N GLY A 32 -1.06 -6.87 24.78
CA GLY A 32 -1.02 -7.93 25.80
C GLY A 32 -0.03 -7.64 26.92
N ARG A 33 -0.41 -8.00 28.16
CA ARG A 33 0.40 -7.84 29.38
C ARG A 33 1.19 -9.12 29.76
N GLY A 34 0.90 -10.24 29.10
CA GLY A 34 1.60 -11.52 29.25
C GLY A 34 2.24 -11.90 27.91
N MET A 35 1.72 -12.94 27.27
CA MET A 35 2.07 -13.25 25.88
C MET A 35 1.61 -12.10 24.97
N ARG A 36 2.54 -11.56 24.18
CA ARG A 36 2.20 -10.49 23.24
C ARG A 36 1.46 -11.06 22.04
N VAL A 37 0.50 -10.31 21.52
CA VAL A 37 -0.14 -10.55 20.23
C VAL A 37 0.28 -9.42 19.30
N PHE A 38 0.93 -9.78 18.21
CA PHE A 38 1.35 -8.83 17.20
C PHE A 38 0.31 -8.71 16.10
N ARG A 39 0.23 -7.54 15.49
CA ARG A 39 -0.56 -7.29 14.29
C ARG A 39 0.25 -6.41 13.34
N ALA A 40 0.51 -6.93 12.15
CA ALA A 40 1.17 -6.20 11.09
C ALA A 40 0.14 -5.69 10.06
N ARG A 41 0.43 -4.54 9.47
CA ARG A 41 -0.32 -3.99 8.34
C ARG A 41 0.64 -3.38 7.34
N LEU A 42 0.56 -3.81 6.08
CA LEU A 42 1.23 -3.16 4.97
C LEU A 42 0.31 -2.07 4.41
N VAL A 43 0.88 -0.91 4.11
CA VAL A 43 0.17 0.22 3.52
C VAL A 43 0.95 0.71 2.31
N LEU A 44 0.27 0.85 1.18
CA LEU A 44 0.77 1.54 -0.01
C LEU A 44 -0.06 2.79 -0.24
N THR A 45 0.61 3.88 -0.62
CA THR A 45 -0.06 5.13 -1.01
C THR A 45 0.61 5.74 -2.23
N ALA A 46 -0.17 6.31 -3.13
CA ALA A 46 0.34 7.05 -4.28
C ALA A 46 -0.52 8.29 -4.52
N LEU A 47 0.09 9.33 -5.08
CA LEU A 47 -0.58 10.55 -5.51
C LEU A 47 -0.52 10.59 -7.03
N GLY A 48 -1.68 10.62 -7.66
CA GLY A 48 -1.84 10.81 -9.09
C GLY A 48 -2.80 11.95 -9.40
N CYS A 49 -3.15 12.08 -10.66
CA CYS A 49 -4.15 13.00 -11.19
C CYS A 49 -5.10 12.21 -12.10
N THR A 50 -6.40 12.45 -11.98
CA THR A 50 -7.35 11.92 -12.98
C THR A 50 -7.27 12.79 -14.23
N GLU A 51 -7.00 12.22 -15.41
CA GLU A 51 -7.15 12.98 -16.65
C GLU A 51 -8.63 13.29 -16.92
N PRO A 52 -8.94 14.47 -17.49
CA PRO A 52 -10.25 14.69 -18.09
C PRO A 52 -10.48 13.71 -19.24
N LEU A 53 -11.63 13.03 -19.23
CA LEU A 53 -12.18 12.41 -20.43
C LEU A 53 -12.41 13.51 -21.49
N HIS A 54 -11.48 13.65 -22.44
CA HIS A 54 -11.74 14.39 -23.67
C HIS A 54 -12.73 13.58 -24.51
N HIS A 55 -14.03 13.83 -24.34
CA HIS A 55 -15.03 13.39 -25.31
C HIS A 55 -15.02 14.41 -26.47
N PRO A 56 -14.86 13.99 -27.74
CA PRO A 56 -14.73 14.92 -28.87
C PRO A 56 -15.96 15.83 -29.05
N GLU A 57 -17.10 15.46 -28.49
CA GLU A 57 -18.36 16.24 -28.57
C GLU A 57 -18.62 17.14 -27.35
N VAL A 58 -17.80 17.06 -26.29
CA VAL A 58 -18.01 17.79 -25.04
C VAL A 58 -16.81 18.70 -24.76
N ARG A 59 -16.95 19.99 -25.10
CA ARG A 59 -15.96 21.05 -24.78
C ARG A 59 -15.99 21.42 -23.28
N VAL A 60 -15.87 20.46 -22.39
CA VAL A 60 -15.72 20.73 -20.95
C VAL A 60 -14.28 20.47 -20.56
N ARG A 61 -13.57 21.55 -20.23
CA ARG A 61 -12.22 21.51 -19.68
C ARG A 61 -12.33 21.06 -18.23
N VAL A 62 -12.37 19.75 -17.97
CA VAL A 62 -12.33 19.23 -16.60
C VAL A 62 -10.88 19.32 -16.14
N GLU A 63 -10.59 20.16 -15.16
CA GLU A 63 -9.25 20.20 -14.56
C GLU A 63 -9.00 18.86 -13.86
N GLY A 64 -7.84 18.24 -14.12
CA GLY A 64 -7.49 16.98 -13.51
C GLY A 64 -7.46 17.11 -11.99
N ARG A 65 -8.18 16.23 -11.29
CA ARG A 65 -8.27 16.28 -9.82
C ARG A 65 -7.14 15.45 -9.23
N PRO A 66 -6.45 15.93 -8.19
CA PRO A 66 -5.49 15.12 -7.45
C PRO A 66 -6.24 13.92 -6.83
N LEU A 67 -5.70 12.72 -7.06
CA LEU A 67 -6.25 11.47 -6.53
C LEU A 67 -5.21 10.82 -5.62
N VAL A 68 -5.62 10.50 -4.40
CA VAL A 68 -4.85 9.63 -3.51
C VAL A 68 -5.39 8.21 -3.58
N LEU A 69 -4.51 7.31 -4.00
CA LEU A 69 -4.72 5.88 -4.04
C LEU A 69 -4.14 5.26 -2.79
N ARG A 70 -4.83 4.27 -2.23
CA ARG A 70 -4.40 3.58 -1.02
C ARG A 70 -4.72 2.11 -1.10
N PHE A 71 -3.74 1.29 -0.75
CA PHE A 71 -3.90 -0.14 -0.54
C PHE A 71 -3.48 -0.46 0.90
N GLU A 72 -4.25 -1.31 1.57
CA GLU A 72 -3.95 -1.82 2.91
C GLU A 72 -4.07 -3.34 2.92
N HIS A 73 -3.06 -4.01 3.45
CA HIS A 73 -3.10 -5.44 3.72
C HIS A 73 -2.90 -5.70 5.21
N ASP A 74 -3.90 -6.28 5.87
CA ASP A 74 -3.85 -6.66 7.28
C ASP A 74 -3.52 -8.15 7.38
N PHE A 75 -2.38 -8.47 8.01
CA PHE A 75 -1.91 -9.86 8.14
C PHE A 75 -2.64 -10.64 9.25
N GLY A 76 -3.57 -9.99 9.96
CA GLY A 76 -4.24 -10.57 11.12
C GLY A 76 -3.32 -10.63 12.35
N PRO A 77 -3.84 -11.13 13.48
CA PRO A 77 -3.06 -11.28 14.70
C PRO A 77 -2.14 -12.50 14.65
N ALA A 78 -0.94 -12.39 15.23
CA ALA A 78 -0.04 -13.50 15.48
C ALA A 78 0.39 -13.53 16.94
N PRO A 79 0.31 -14.68 17.63
CA PRO A 79 0.88 -14.81 18.96
C PRO A 79 2.40 -14.67 18.91
N GLU A 80 2.98 -14.11 19.97
CA GLU A 80 4.42 -14.09 20.18
C GLU A 80 5.00 -15.51 20.18
N ASP A 81 6.12 -15.68 19.50
CA ASP A 81 6.97 -16.86 19.64
C ASP A 81 7.65 -16.81 21.03
N PRO A 82 7.38 -17.79 21.92
CA PRO A 82 7.96 -17.81 23.26
C PRO A 82 9.49 -17.92 23.28
N ALA A 83 10.08 -18.58 22.27
CA ALA A 83 11.52 -18.79 22.20
C ALA A 83 12.25 -17.51 21.77
N ALA A 84 11.74 -16.84 20.74
CA ALA A 84 12.32 -15.59 20.23
C ALA A 84 11.85 -14.34 20.98
N ARG A 85 10.78 -14.44 21.78
CA ARG A 85 10.04 -13.30 22.34
C ARG A 85 9.74 -12.25 21.27
N TRP A 86 9.31 -12.71 20.10
CA TRP A 86 9.08 -11.87 18.93
C TRP A 86 8.02 -12.47 18.00
N LEU A 87 7.87 -11.89 16.81
CA LEU A 87 7.04 -12.44 15.74
C LEU A 87 7.49 -13.85 15.34
N PRO A 88 6.56 -14.81 15.20
CA PRO A 88 6.86 -16.12 14.60
C PRO A 88 7.57 -15.96 13.26
N GLU A 89 8.56 -16.81 13.01
CA GLU A 89 9.36 -16.80 11.77
C GLU A 89 8.47 -16.91 10.52
N GLU A 90 7.49 -17.82 10.52
CA GLU A 90 6.55 -17.97 9.40
C GLU A 90 5.76 -16.70 9.12
N TYR A 91 5.30 -16.02 10.17
CA TYR A 91 4.57 -14.76 10.04
C TYR A 91 5.46 -13.64 9.46
N ARG A 92 6.73 -13.60 9.86
CA ARG A 92 7.71 -12.66 9.27
C ARG A 92 7.92 -12.93 7.78
N ARG A 93 8.07 -14.20 7.39
CA ARG A 93 8.21 -14.60 5.98
C ARG A 93 7.00 -14.21 5.14
N THR A 94 5.79 -14.38 5.67
CA THR A 94 4.57 -13.93 4.97
C THR A 94 4.56 -12.42 4.75
N ILE A 95 4.92 -11.63 5.77
CA ILE A 95 5.02 -10.17 5.65
C ILE A 95 6.04 -9.77 4.58
N GLU A 96 7.22 -10.38 4.61
CA GLU A 96 8.31 -10.09 3.67
C GLU A 96 7.93 -10.49 2.24
N ALA A 97 7.25 -11.61 2.05
CA ALA A 97 6.78 -12.05 0.74
C ALA A 97 5.80 -11.04 0.12
N VAL A 98 4.76 -10.65 0.86
CA VAL A 98 3.76 -9.67 0.38
C VAL A 98 4.38 -8.28 0.19
N ARG A 99 5.28 -7.87 1.07
CA ARG A 99 6.02 -6.61 0.91
C ARG A 99 6.81 -6.60 -0.39
N ARG A 100 7.56 -7.68 -0.65
CA ARG A 100 8.38 -7.81 -1.85
C ARG A 100 7.53 -7.85 -3.11
N GLU A 101 6.41 -8.58 -3.09
CA GLU A 101 5.44 -8.60 -4.19
C GLU A 101 4.90 -7.19 -4.50
N ALA A 102 4.59 -6.41 -3.46
CA ALA A 102 4.16 -5.02 -3.60
C ALA A 102 5.25 -4.11 -4.19
N GLU A 103 6.50 -4.25 -3.73
CA GLU A 103 7.65 -3.52 -4.26
C GLU A 103 7.86 -3.86 -5.76
N GLU A 104 7.90 -5.14 -6.10
CA GLU A 104 8.07 -5.63 -7.48
C GLU A 104 6.90 -5.24 -8.39
N ALA A 105 5.66 -5.21 -7.88
CA ALA A 105 4.51 -4.73 -8.64
C ALA A 105 4.64 -3.24 -8.97
N CYS A 106 5.04 -2.41 -8.00
CA CYS A 106 5.23 -0.97 -8.20
C CYS A 106 6.38 -0.69 -9.18
N GLU A 107 7.52 -1.35 -9.02
CA GLU A 107 8.68 -1.18 -9.91
C GLU A 107 8.35 -1.57 -11.35
N ARG A 108 7.63 -2.69 -11.57
CA ARG A 108 7.17 -3.09 -12.91
C ARG A 108 6.21 -2.10 -13.54
N ALA A 109 5.43 -1.38 -12.73
CA ALA A 109 4.54 -0.31 -13.17
C ALA A 109 5.29 1.03 -13.40
N GLY A 110 6.61 1.07 -13.21
CA GLY A 110 7.42 2.28 -13.38
C GLY A 110 7.35 3.25 -12.19
N LEU A 111 6.86 2.80 -11.04
CA LEU A 111 6.77 3.60 -9.82
C LEU A 111 8.06 3.49 -9.01
N GLU A 112 8.58 4.62 -8.55
CA GLU A 112 9.63 4.63 -7.54
C GLU A 112 9.03 4.36 -6.15
N VAL A 113 9.47 3.28 -5.49
CA VAL A 113 9.01 2.95 -4.13
C VAL A 113 9.84 3.68 -3.09
N ARG A 114 9.17 4.42 -2.21
CA ARG A 114 9.77 5.16 -1.10
C ARG A 114 9.22 4.67 0.25
N PRO A 115 10.03 4.68 1.32
CA PRO A 115 9.52 4.37 2.64
C PRO A 115 8.56 5.47 3.14
N GLY A 116 7.45 5.09 3.77
CA GLY A 116 6.51 5.99 4.43
C GLY A 116 5.06 5.82 3.96
N GLU A 117 4.19 6.73 4.39
CA GLU A 117 2.81 6.84 3.91
C GLU A 117 2.46 8.30 3.65
N LEU A 118 1.67 8.56 2.61
CA LEU A 118 1.07 9.88 2.39
C LEU A 118 -0.11 10.09 3.34
N ARG A 119 -0.18 11.27 3.95
CA ARG A 119 -1.34 11.75 4.72
C ARG A 119 -1.77 13.10 4.16
N LEU A 120 -3.03 13.19 3.72
CA LEU A 120 -3.65 14.46 3.39
C LEU A 120 -4.26 15.04 4.67
N TRP A 121 -4.00 16.32 4.92
CA TRP A 121 -4.57 17.11 6.00
C TRP A 121 -5.62 18.06 5.44
#